data_AF-A0A0A2SRG5-F1
#
_entry.id   AF-A0A0A2SRG5-F1
#
_cell.length_a   1.000
_cell.length_b   1.000
_cell.length_c   1.000
_cell.angle_alpha   90.00
_cell.angle_beta   90.00
_cell.angle_gamma   90.00
#
_symmetry.space_group_name_H-M   'P 1'
#
loop_
_entity.id
_entity.type
_entity.pdbx_description
1 polymer ?
#
loop_
_entity_poly.entity_id
_entity_poly.type
_entity_poly.pdbx_seq_one_letter_code
_entity_poly.pdbx_strand_id
1 'polypeptide(L)'
;MKLERFYAESMADALIKIQEKLGSEAVIYSQTSCANGVEVIAGLTHQEKDTTNFSSEQKENGPEPLSLLEKVASIDQNSLKTELIRIEKITLFQQRLRSLKFPSDFIEEYSSIYAEACEKEAILSNEIFIKLLFSHISLLENEIIDSQKICALIGPTGIGKSTSVAKLAKRFIDKYGSKNLGIISTDFQRIITKNQFHYFGKLLDIDIKYARNSLELKESIYFFSEKQLTLIDTAGLSLMTIKS
;
A
#
# COMPACT_ATOMS: atom_id res chain seq x y z
N MET A 1 44.32 11.13 -2.82
CA MET A 1 43.15 10.69 -2.03
C MET A 1 43.28 9.20 -1.74
N LYS A 2 43.22 8.78 -0.46
CA LYS A 2 43.36 7.37 -0.07
C LYS A 2 42.01 6.87 0.43
N LEU A 3 41.35 6.06 -0.40
CA LEU A 3 40.10 5.38 -0.07
C LEU A 3 40.41 4.01 0.51
N GLU A 4 39.72 3.64 1.58
CA GLU A 4 39.84 2.33 2.21
C GLU A 4 38.47 1.69 2.42
N ARG A 5 38.45 0.36 2.39
CA ARG A 5 37.24 -0.46 2.48
C ARG A 5 37.17 -1.14 3.85
N PHE A 6 35.99 -1.11 4.46
CA PHE A 6 35.72 -1.61 5.81
C PHE A 6 34.56 -2.61 5.78
N TYR A 7 34.69 -3.68 6.58
CA TYR A 7 33.67 -4.70 6.77
C TYR A 7 33.32 -4.82 8.26
N ALA A 8 32.02 -4.87 8.58
CA ALA A 8 31.56 -5.06 9.95
C ALA A 8 30.18 -5.74 10.00
N GLU A 9 29.84 -6.33 11.15
CA GLU A 9 28.56 -7.02 11.36
C GLU A 9 27.38 -6.05 11.41
N SER A 10 27.63 -4.80 11.83
CA SER A 10 26.64 -3.72 11.85
C SER A 10 27.25 -2.40 11.39
N MET A 11 26.40 -1.45 10.99
CA MET A 11 26.84 -0.10 10.62
C MET A 11 27.49 0.65 11.78
N ALA A 12 27.03 0.41 13.01
CA ALA A 12 27.63 1.00 14.21
C ALA A 12 29.10 0.55 14.36
N ASP A 13 29.36 -0.74 14.17
CA ASP A 13 30.72 -1.30 14.23
C ASP A 13 31.59 -0.81 13.07
N ALA A 14 31.02 -0.62 11.89
CA ALA A 14 31.73 -0.05 10.75
C ALA A 14 32.17 1.40 11.03
N LEU A 15 31.30 2.22 11.62
CA LEU A 15 31.59 3.61 11.97
C LEU A 15 32.71 3.73 13.02
N ILE A 16 32.70 2.85 14.05
CA ILE A 16 33.77 2.81 15.06
C ILE A 16 35.12 2.50 14.38
N LYS A 17 35.18 1.47 13.53
CA LYS A 17 36.40 1.10 12.79
C LYS A 17 36.91 2.21 11.87
N ILE A 18 35.99 2.94 11.23
CA ILE A 18 36.33 4.07 10.36
C ILE A 18 36.89 5.23 11.21
N GLN A 19 36.25 5.54 12.34
CA GLN A 19 36.71 6.61 13.23
C GLN A 19 38.07 6.30 13.86
N GLU A 20 38.31 5.06 14.30
CA GLU A 20 39.60 4.63 14.86
C GLU A 20 40.74 4.73 13.83
N LYS A 21 40.45 4.43 12.56
CA LYS A 21 41.48 4.32 11.52
C LYS A 21 41.70 5.61 10.72
N LEU A 22 40.64 6.32 10.39
CA LEU A 22 40.67 7.51 9.53
C LEU A 22 40.37 8.81 10.30
N GLY A 23 39.95 8.73 11.57
CA GLY A 23 39.63 9.90 12.39
C GLY A 23 38.23 10.46 12.12
N SER A 24 37.88 11.54 12.82
CA SER A 24 36.55 12.19 12.72
C SER A 24 36.27 12.84 11.37
N GLU A 25 37.31 13.13 10.58
CA GLU A 25 37.23 13.79 9.28
C GLU A 25 36.99 12.80 8.11
N ALA A 26 36.71 11.54 8.42
CA ALA A 26 36.48 10.50 7.41
C ALA A 26 35.13 10.71 6.71
N VAL A 27 35.16 10.73 5.38
CA VAL A 27 33.95 10.82 4.55
C VAL A 27 33.60 9.42 4.05
N ILE A 28 32.33 9.02 4.21
CA ILE A 28 31.79 7.77 3.67
C ILE A 28 31.33 8.00 2.24
N TYR A 29 31.86 7.22 1.30
CA TYR A 29 31.55 7.33 -0.13
C TYR A 29 30.48 6.34 -0.59
N SER A 30 30.48 5.13 -0.02
CA SER A 30 29.47 4.12 -0.35
C SER A 30 29.25 3.14 0.79
N GLN A 31 28.03 2.63 0.89
CA GLN A 31 27.65 1.56 1.80
C GLN A 31 26.87 0.49 1.04
N THR A 32 27.14 -0.78 1.33
CA THR A 32 26.38 -1.91 0.79
C THR A 32 26.08 -2.92 1.90
N SER A 33 24.81 -3.32 2.03
CA SER A 33 24.41 -4.36 2.98
C SER A 33 24.71 -5.74 2.37
N CYS A 34 25.42 -6.57 3.12
CA CYS A 34 25.80 -7.93 2.74
C CYS A 34 25.10 -8.94 3.68
N ALA A 35 25.07 -10.21 3.29
CA ALA A 35 24.39 -11.27 4.05
C ALA A 35 24.81 -11.34 5.53
N ASN A 36 26.06 -10.97 5.85
CA ASN A 36 26.63 -11.04 7.20
C ASN A 36 27.07 -9.67 7.74
N GLY A 37 26.49 -8.56 7.27
CA GLY A 37 26.76 -7.23 7.81
C GLY A 37 26.79 -6.12 6.75
N VAL A 38 27.74 -5.20 6.87
CA VAL A 38 27.88 -4.04 5.97
C VAL A 38 29.31 -3.89 5.46
N GLU A 39 29.40 -3.49 4.19
CA GLU A 39 30.63 -3.02 3.54
C GLU A 39 30.55 -1.50 3.37
N VAL A 40 31.60 -0.78 3.80
CA VAL A 40 31.67 0.69 3.75
C VAL A 40 33.00 1.13 3.15
N ILE A 41 32.96 2.08 2.20
CA ILE A 41 34.17 2.71 1.63
C ILE A 41 34.28 4.13 2.19
N ALA A 42 35.38 4.44 2.84
CA ALA A 42 35.64 5.74 3.48
C ALA A 42 37.07 6.24 3.19
N GLY A 43 37.29 7.56 3.25
CA GLY A 43 38.61 8.15 3.02
C GLY A 43 38.75 9.59 3.50
N LEU A 44 39.99 10.07 3.54
CA LEU A 44 40.35 11.44 3.91
C LEU A 44 40.52 12.32 2.68
N THR A 45 39.92 13.51 2.73
CA THR A 45 40.10 14.55 1.71
C THR A 45 41.17 15.53 2.22
N HIS A 46 42.38 15.50 1.65
CA HIS A 46 43.34 16.56 1.90
C HIS A 46 42.94 17.80 1.09
N GLN A 47 42.62 18.89 1.78
CA GLN A 47 42.61 20.23 1.18
C GLN A 47 44.07 20.70 1.10
N GLU A 48 44.66 20.70 -0.10
CA GLU A 48 45.97 21.32 -0.33
C GLU A 48 45.79 22.84 -0.46
N LYS A 49 46.32 23.56 0.53
CA LYS A 49 46.74 24.96 0.38
C LYS A 49 48.15 24.89 -0.19
N ASP A 50 48.38 25.39 -1.41
CA ASP A 50 49.72 25.83 -1.79
C ASP A 50 49.69 26.96 -2.83
N THR A 51 50.29 28.06 -2.41
CA THR A 51 50.67 29.23 -3.18
C THR A 51 52.00 28.99 -3.89
N THR A 52 52.02 29.30 -5.18
CA THR A 52 53.12 29.89 -5.98
C THR A 52 54.41 29.08 -6.25
N ASN A 53 54.76 29.14 -7.55
CA ASN A 53 56.07 28.98 -8.21
C ASN A 53 56.52 27.55 -8.60
N PHE A 54 56.37 27.20 -9.88
CA PHE A 54 57.48 27.29 -10.85
C PHE A 54 56.97 27.12 -12.29
N SER A 55 57.38 28.05 -13.15
CA SER A 55 57.23 28.01 -14.60
C SER A 55 58.11 26.93 -15.23
N SER A 56 57.55 26.10 -16.12
CA SER A 56 58.07 25.86 -17.48
C SER A 56 57.25 24.81 -18.25
N GLU A 57 56.70 25.28 -19.39
CA GLU A 57 56.64 24.61 -20.70
C GLU A 57 55.62 23.48 -20.99
N GLN A 58 54.52 23.94 -21.61
CA GLN A 58 53.94 23.53 -22.90
C GLN A 58 53.02 22.29 -23.05
N LYS A 59 51.78 22.63 -23.45
CA LYS A 59 50.83 21.98 -24.38
C LYS A 59 49.93 20.84 -23.87
N GLU A 60 48.65 21.15 -23.68
CA GLU A 60 47.57 20.73 -24.59
C GLU A 60 46.24 21.43 -24.26
N ASN A 61 45.59 21.98 -25.29
CA ASN A 61 44.30 22.66 -25.20
C ASN A 61 43.17 21.64 -24.96
N GLY A 62 42.78 21.45 -23.71
CA GLY A 62 41.44 20.97 -23.33
C GLY A 62 40.71 22.07 -22.56
N PRO A 63 39.37 22.23 -22.68
CA PRO A 63 38.66 23.22 -21.90
C PRO A 63 38.87 22.94 -20.41
N GLU A 64 39.37 23.92 -19.68
CA GLU A 64 39.74 23.80 -18.27
C GLU A 64 38.57 23.29 -17.39
N PRO A 65 38.86 22.56 -16.29
CA PRO A 65 37.86 22.13 -15.30
C PRO A 65 37.11 23.29 -14.65
N LEU A 66 37.64 24.52 -14.76
CA LEU A 66 36.99 25.75 -14.33
C LEU A 66 35.60 25.92 -14.95
N SER A 67 35.38 25.49 -16.20
CA SER A 67 34.07 25.59 -16.84
C SER A 67 32.99 24.72 -16.19
N LEU A 68 33.38 23.63 -15.51
CA LEU A 68 32.45 22.77 -14.77
C LEU A 68 32.21 23.29 -13.37
N LEU A 69 33.24 23.82 -12.70
CA LEU A 69 33.10 24.42 -11.37
C LEU A 69 32.33 25.75 -11.42
N GLU A 70 32.51 26.56 -12.47
CA GLU A 70 31.70 27.75 -12.73
C GLU A 70 30.26 27.38 -13.09
N LYS A 71 30.05 26.30 -13.87
CA LYS A 71 28.70 25.77 -14.11
C LYS A 71 28.04 25.29 -12.82
N VAL A 72 28.76 24.60 -11.94
CA VAL A 72 28.25 24.14 -10.64
C VAL A 72 28.01 25.31 -9.68
N ALA A 73 28.87 26.33 -9.69
CA ALA A 73 28.69 27.57 -8.93
C ALA A 73 27.56 28.45 -9.48
N SER A 74 27.22 28.32 -10.77
CA SER A 74 26.06 28.96 -11.40
C SER A 74 24.73 28.23 -11.13
N ILE A 75 24.78 27.05 -10.50
CA ILE A 75 23.56 26.38 -10.05
C ILE A 75 23.01 27.17 -8.85
N ASP A 76 21.85 27.78 -9.03
CA ASP A 76 21.15 28.48 -7.96
C ASP A 76 20.91 27.55 -6.77
N GLN A 77 21.62 27.79 -5.67
CA GLN A 77 21.52 27.00 -4.45
C GLN A 77 20.09 27.00 -3.86
N ASN A 78 19.28 28.01 -4.18
CA ASN A 78 17.87 28.06 -3.75
C ASN A 78 17.00 27.12 -4.58
N SER A 79 17.26 26.99 -5.88
CA SER A 79 16.60 26.01 -6.76
C SER A 79 16.88 24.57 -6.29
N LEU A 80 18.14 24.26 -5.96
CA LEU A 80 18.51 22.93 -5.43
C LEU A 80 17.84 22.62 -4.07
N LYS A 81 17.81 23.59 -3.14
CA LYS A 81 17.11 23.41 -1.85
C LYS A 81 15.61 23.18 -2.03
N THR A 82 14.99 23.87 -2.98
CA THR A 82 13.56 23.72 -3.27
C THR A 82 13.25 22.33 -3.82
N GLU A 83 14.08 21.83 -4.74
CA GLU A 83 13.95 20.47 -5.27
C GLU A 83 14.23 19.39 -4.22
N LEU A 84 15.20 19.59 -3.32
CA LEU A 84 15.42 18.69 -2.19
C LEU A 84 14.20 18.58 -1.28
N ILE A 85 13.61 19.71 -0.87
CA ILE A 85 12.40 19.74 -0.04
C ILE A 85 11.23 19.03 -0.74
N ARG A 86 11.12 19.17 -2.07
CA ARG A 86 10.10 18.51 -2.88
C ARG A 86 10.29 16.99 -2.89
N ILE A 87 11.51 16.51 -3.14
CA ILE A 87 11.85 15.08 -3.12
C ILE A 87 11.59 14.48 -1.73
N GLU A 88 11.98 15.19 -0.67
CA GLU A 88 11.72 14.76 0.72
C GLU A 88 10.22 14.61 1.01
N LYS A 89 9.41 15.59 0.59
CA LYS A 89 7.95 15.54 0.75
C LYS A 89 7.32 14.36 0.01
N ILE A 90 7.72 14.12 -1.24
CA ILE A 90 7.26 12.98 -2.03
C ILE A 90 7.62 11.67 -1.33
N THR A 91 8.88 11.54 -0.91
CA THR A 91 9.39 10.34 -0.25
C THR A 91 8.64 10.05 1.05
N LEU A 92 8.43 11.07 1.90
CA LEU A 92 7.66 10.94 3.14
C LEU A 92 6.21 10.53 2.87
N PHE A 93 5.58 11.11 1.83
CA PHE A 93 4.20 10.78 1.48
C PHE A 93 4.07 9.35 0.96
N GLN A 94 4.99 8.91 0.09
CA GLN A 94 5.06 7.53 -0.37
C GLN A 94 5.23 6.56 0.81
N GLN A 95 6.14 6.85 1.75
CA GLN A 95 6.32 6.03 2.95
C GLN A 95 5.03 5.95 3.77
N ARG A 96 4.30 7.06 3.92
CA ARG A 96 3.00 7.09 4.61
C ARG A 96 1.97 6.22 3.89
N LEU A 97 1.83 6.33 2.57
CA LEU A 97 0.89 5.48 1.81
C LEU A 97 1.24 3.99 1.91
N ARG A 98 2.52 3.64 1.86
CA ARG A 98 2.99 2.26 2.10
C ARG A 98 2.62 1.77 3.50
N SER A 99 2.80 2.60 4.52
CA SER A 99 2.42 2.25 5.91
C SER A 99 0.91 2.02 6.08
N LEU A 100 0.10 2.72 5.27
CA LEU A 100 -1.35 2.56 5.19
C LEU A 100 -1.78 1.40 4.29
N LYS A 101 -0.82 0.63 3.73
CA LYS A 101 -1.06 -0.53 2.86
C LYS A 101 -1.75 -0.18 1.54
N PHE A 102 -1.53 1.02 1.02
CA PHE A 102 -1.91 1.31 -0.37
C PHE A 102 -1.11 0.44 -1.34
N PRO A 103 -1.74 -0.03 -2.44
CA PRO A 103 -1.06 -0.75 -3.51
C PRO A 103 0.11 0.06 -4.12
N SER A 104 1.16 -0.63 -4.59
CA SER A 104 2.37 0.04 -5.11
C SER A 104 2.11 0.82 -6.39
N ASP A 105 1.29 0.28 -7.28
CA ASP A 105 0.81 0.93 -8.51
C ASP A 105 0.08 2.24 -8.20
N PHE A 106 -0.81 2.25 -7.22
CA PHE A 106 -1.48 3.49 -6.77
C PHE A 106 -0.46 4.54 -6.27
N ILE A 107 0.56 4.11 -5.52
CA ILE A 107 1.59 5.01 -4.97
C ILE A 107 2.47 5.59 -6.07
N GLU A 108 2.85 4.79 -7.06
CA GLU A 108 3.63 5.21 -8.23
C GLU A 108 2.86 6.22 -9.07
N GLU A 109 1.60 5.93 -9.39
CA GLU A 109 0.72 6.83 -10.14
C GLU A 109 0.52 8.17 -9.41
N TYR A 110 0.22 8.13 -8.10
CA TYR A 110 0.11 9.33 -7.28
C TYR A 110 1.38 10.17 -7.33
N SER A 111 2.55 9.52 -7.23
CA SER A 111 3.84 10.20 -7.21
C SER A 111 4.14 10.89 -8.54
N SER A 112 3.79 10.26 -9.66
CA SER A 112 3.93 10.86 -11.00
C SER A 112 3.06 12.10 -11.13
N ILE A 113 1.79 12.02 -10.75
CA ILE A 113 0.84 13.14 -10.81
C ILE A 113 1.27 14.27 -9.86
N TYR A 114 1.75 13.92 -8.66
CA TYR A 114 2.26 14.88 -7.70
C TYR A 114 3.50 15.62 -8.25
N ALA A 115 4.42 14.89 -8.87
CA ALA A 115 5.60 15.48 -9.49
C ALA A 115 5.18 16.51 -10.54
N GLU A 116 4.35 16.16 -11.52
CA GLU A 116 3.90 17.07 -12.59
C GLU A 116 3.22 18.34 -12.06
N ALA A 117 2.45 18.23 -10.99
CA ALA A 117 1.68 19.35 -10.47
C ALA A 117 2.50 20.30 -9.58
N CYS A 118 3.55 19.81 -8.90
CA CYS A 118 4.49 20.68 -8.19
C CYS A 118 5.32 21.59 -9.10
N GLU A 119 5.54 21.21 -10.37
CA GLU A 119 6.19 22.10 -11.36
C GLU A 119 5.34 23.32 -11.70
N LYS A 120 4.03 23.27 -11.41
CA LYS A 120 3.07 24.33 -11.74
C LYS A 120 2.72 25.23 -10.54
N GLU A 121 3.54 25.23 -9.48
CA GLU A 121 3.30 25.94 -8.20
C GLU A 121 1.93 25.62 -7.55
N ALA A 122 1.27 24.54 -7.97
CA ALA A 122 0.05 24.09 -7.34
C ALA A 122 0.42 23.32 -6.07
N ILE A 123 0.19 23.93 -4.91
CA ILE A 123 0.05 23.19 -3.65
C ILE A 123 -1.02 22.13 -3.94
N LEU A 124 -0.62 20.86 -4.01
CA LEU A 124 -1.55 19.78 -4.32
C LEU A 124 -2.59 19.72 -3.19
N SER A 125 -3.78 20.22 -3.47
CA SER A 125 -4.91 20.11 -2.57
C SER A 125 -5.25 18.64 -2.38
N ASN A 126 -5.83 18.29 -1.24
CA ASN A 126 -6.38 16.95 -0.97
C ASN A 126 -7.27 16.42 -2.12
N GLU A 127 -7.77 17.30 -3.00
CA GLU A 127 -8.60 16.98 -4.15
C GLU A 127 -7.94 16.06 -5.18
N ILE A 128 -6.64 16.23 -5.48
CA ILE A 128 -5.98 15.34 -6.48
C ILE A 128 -5.83 13.93 -5.91
N PHE A 129 -5.44 13.83 -4.64
CA PHE A 129 -5.41 12.54 -3.94
C PHE A 129 -6.78 11.89 -3.90
N ILE A 130 -7.83 12.66 -3.57
CA ILE A 130 -9.21 12.15 -3.52
C ILE A 130 -9.68 11.69 -4.91
N LYS A 131 -9.43 12.46 -5.97
CA LYS A 131 -9.78 12.09 -7.34
C LYS A 131 -9.11 10.78 -7.77
N LEU A 132 -7.81 10.65 -7.49
CA LEU A 132 -7.06 9.43 -7.77
C LEU A 132 -7.56 8.24 -6.94
N LEU A 133 -7.87 8.48 -5.66
CA LEU A 133 -8.45 7.44 -4.81
C LEU A 133 -9.78 6.95 -5.39
N PHE A 134 -10.64 7.85 -5.85
CA PHE A 134 -11.91 7.48 -6.49
C PHE A 134 -11.73 6.73 -7.81
N SER A 135 -10.69 7.02 -8.61
CA SER A 135 -10.46 6.27 -9.86
C SER A 135 -10.05 4.81 -9.62
N HIS A 136 -9.49 4.50 -8.44
CA HIS A 136 -9.11 3.16 -8.04
C HIS A 136 -10.18 2.40 -7.25
N ILE A 137 -11.25 3.06 -6.82
CA ILE A 137 -12.37 2.42 -6.13
C ILE A 137 -13.46 2.10 -7.15
N SER A 138 -13.67 0.81 -7.41
CA SER A 138 -14.84 0.37 -8.16
C SER A 138 -16.10 0.55 -7.31
N LEU A 139 -16.94 1.50 -7.71
CA LEU A 139 -18.24 1.73 -7.11
C LEU A 139 -19.32 0.95 -7.86
N LEU A 140 -20.25 0.35 -7.11
CA LEU A 140 -21.47 -0.20 -7.70
C LEU A 140 -22.46 0.94 -7.95
N GLU A 141 -23.12 0.94 -9.11
CA GLU A 141 -24.16 1.94 -9.44
C GLU A 141 -25.38 1.85 -8.51
N ASN A 142 -25.72 0.63 -8.09
CA ASN A 142 -26.84 0.35 -7.21
C ASN A 142 -26.40 -0.53 -6.04
N GLU A 143 -27.10 -0.47 -4.92
CA GLU A 143 -26.85 -1.38 -3.82
C GLU A 143 -27.13 -2.84 -4.23
N ILE A 144 -26.45 -3.79 -3.58
CA ILE A 144 -26.65 -5.22 -3.81
C ILE A 144 -28.12 -5.60 -3.58
N ILE A 145 -28.77 -4.98 -2.57
CA ILE A 145 -30.17 -5.23 -2.22
C ILE A 145 -31.17 -4.75 -3.28
N ASP A 146 -30.74 -3.85 -4.17
CA ASP A 146 -31.59 -3.23 -5.21
C ASP A 146 -31.43 -3.90 -6.58
N SER A 147 -30.28 -4.55 -6.81
CA SER A 147 -29.85 -5.00 -8.14
C SER A 147 -29.70 -6.51 -8.27
N GLN A 148 -29.53 -7.24 -7.16
CA GLN A 148 -29.24 -8.67 -7.19
C GLN A 148 -30.43 -9.50 -6.71
N LYS A 149 -30.77 -10.56 -7.44
CA LYS A 149 -31.79 -11.52 -7.02
C LYS A 149 -31.25 -12.56 -6.03
N ILE A 150 -29.98 -12.94 -6.18
CA ILE A 150 -29.33 -13.94 -5.34
C ILE A 150 -27.95 -13.39 -4.95
N CYS A 151 -27.65 -13.33 -3.66
CA CYS A 151 -26.36 -12.87 -3.16
C CYS A 151 -25.81 -13.85 -2.12
N ALA A 152 -24.60 -14.36 -2.36
CA ALA A 152 -23.90 -15.22 -1.42
C ALA A 152 -22.70 -14.47 -0.82
N LEU A 153 -22.56 -14.55 0.51
CA LEU A 153 -21.38 -14.02 1.19
C LEU A 153 -20.41 -15.17 1.46
N ILE A 154 -19.21 -15.06 0.91
CA ILE A 154 -18.15 -16.07 0.99
C ILE A 154 -16.89 -15.48 1.66
N GLY A 155 -16.09 -16.33 2.29
CA GLY A 155 -14.86 -15.89 2.96
C GLY A 155 -14.55 -16.65 4.26
N PRO A 156 -13.41 -16.34 4.89
CA PRO A 156 -12.90 -17.10 6.02
C PRO A 156 -13.81 -17.04 7.25
N THR A 157 -13.62 -17.98 8.18
CA THR A 157 -14.32 -17.97 9.47
C THR A 157 -14.00 -16.67 10.24
N GLY A 158 -15.00 -16.07 10.87
CA GLY A 158 -14.82 -14.86 11.69
C GLY A 158 -14.81 -13.53 10.96
N ILE A 159 -14.81 -13.49 9.62
CA ILE A 159 -14.79 -12.23 8.84
C ILE A 159 -16.11 -11.43 8.88
N GLY A 160 -17.15 -11.98 9.50
CA GLY A 160 -18.44 -11.29 9.68
C GLY A 160 -19.53 -11.59 8.64
N LYS A 161 -19.41 -12.66 7.84
CA LYS A 161 -20.41 -13.07 6.82
C LYS A 161 -21.85 -13.07 7.33
N SER A 162 -22.12 -13.85 8.38
CA SER A 162 -23.45 -13.95 9.00
C SER A 162 -23.96 -12.59 9.51
N THR A 163 -23.09 -11.78 10.12
CA THR A 163 -23.46 -10.44 10.58
C THR A 163 -23.80 -9.51 9.41
N SER A 164 -23.05 -9.60 8.31
CA SER A 164 -23.32 -8.83 7.09
C SER A 164 -24.62 -9.27 6.41
N VAL A 165 -24.92 -10.57 6.34
CA VAL A 165 -26.23 -11.07 5.86
C VAL A 165 -27.37 -10.49 6.70
N ALA A 166 -27.27 -10.50 8.03
CA ALA A 166 -28.31 -9.93 8.89
C ALA A 166 -28.51 -8.41 8.68
N LYS A 167 -27.41 -7.66 8.49
CA LYS A 167 -27.48 -6.23 8.17
C LYS A 167 -28.11 -5.96 6.81
N LEU A 168 -27.72 -6.71 5.78
CA LEU A 168 -28.31 -6.61 4.44
C LEU A 168 -29.80 -6.98 4.46
N ALA A 169 -30.17 -8.05 5.17
CA ALA A 169 -31.56 -8.46 5.37
C ALA A 169 -32.37 -7.33 6.01
N LYS A 170 -31.89 -6.73 7.10
CA LYS A 170 -32.59 -5.61 7.76
C LYS A 170 -32.81 -4.44 6.81
N ARG A 171 -31.77 -4.02 6.07
CA ARG A 171 -31.87 -2.93 5.10
C ARG A 171 -32.86 -3.25 3.97
N PHE A 172 -32.85 -4.48 3.47
CA PHE A 172 -33.81 -4.93 2.45
C PHE A 172 -35.25 -4.93 3.00
N ILE A 173 -35.47 -5.46 4.20
CA ILE A 173 -36.80 -5.52 4.84
C ILE A 173 -37.37 -4.12 5.04
N ASP A 174 -36.54 -3.17 5.46
CA ASP A 174 -36.96 -1.78 5.67
C ASP A 174 -37.45 -1.11 4.38
N LYS A 175 -36.93 -1.54 3.23
CA LYS A 175 -37.25 -0.96 1.92
C LYS A 175 -38.34 -1.74 1.15
N TYR A 176 -38.34 -3.07 1.24
CA TYR A 176 -39.13 -3.96 0.39
C TYR A 176 -40.01 -4.96 1.14
N GLY A 177 -39.91 -4.99 2.48
CA GLY A 177 -40.65 -5.91 3.34
C GLY A 177 -40.06 -7.32 3.43
N SER A 178 -40.32 -8.01 4.54
CA SER A 178 -39.78 -9.34 4.84
C SER A 178 -40.29 -10.44 3.91
N LYS A 179 -41.51 -10.32 3.39
CA LYS A 179 -42.11 -11.32 2.49
C LYS A 179 -41.35 -11.49 1.17
N ASN A 180 -40.61 -10.47 0.74
CA ASN A 180 -39.84 -10.48 -0.51
C ASN A 180 -38.40 -10.99 -0.33
N LEU A 181 -38.02 -11.37 0.89
CA LEU A 181 -36.71 -11.89 1.25
C LEU A 181 -36.77 -13.39 1.51
N GLY A 182 -35.79 -14.12 1.00
CA GLY A 182 -35.45 -15.48 1.42
C GLY A 182 -34.01 -15.52 1.97
N ILE A 183 -33.76 -16.37 2.97
CA ILE A 183 -32.40 -16.61 3.47
C ILE A 183 -32.09 -18.10 3.36
N ILE A 184 -30.92 -18.43 2.84
CA ILE A 184 -30.38 -19.79 2.82
C ILE A 184 -29.10 -19.79 3.66
N SER A 185 -28.96 -20.73 4.59
CA SER A 185 -27.71 -20.96 5.30
C SER A 185 -27.10 -22.30 4.89
N THR A 186 -25.81 -22.32 4.54
CA THR A 186 -25.05 -23.55 4.32
C THR A 186 -24.17 -23.92 5.52
N ASP A 187 -24.12 -23.10 6.57
CA ASP A 187 -23.39 -23.38 7.80
C ASP A 187 -24.19 -24.32 8.72
N PHE A 188 -24.16 -25.61 8.37
CA PHE A 188 -24.83 -26.66 9.13
C PHE A 188 -24.17 -26.94 10.50
N GLN A 189 -22.89 -26.63 10.66
CA GLN A 189 -22.15 -26.92 11.90
C GLN A 189 -22.53 -25.98 13.06
N ARG A 190 -23.05 -24.78 12.76
CA ARG A 190 -23.58 -23.86 13.80
C ARG A 190 -24.98 -24.19 14.31
N ILE A 191 -25.66 -25.18 13.72
CA ILE A 191 -27.04 -25.54 14.05
C ILE A 191 -27.20 -26.10 15.47
N ILE A 192 -26.13 -26.59 16.10
CA ILE A 192 -26.19 -27.23 17.42
C ILE A 192 -26.06 -26.20 18.58
N THR A 193 -25.69 -24.93 18.32
CA THR A 193 -25.34 -24.00 19.43
C THR A 193 -25.72 -22.54 19.25
N LYS A 194 -27.01 -22.23 19.05
CA LYS A 194 -27.59 -20.85 18.91
C LYS A 194 -27.58 -20.31 17.47
N ASN A 195 -28.45 -20.85 16.63
CA ASN A 195 -28.73 -20.27 15.30
C ASN A 195 -29.38 -18.88 15.45
N GLN A 196 -28.54 -17.83 15.44
CA GLN A 196 -29.01 -16.44 15.39
C GLN A 196 -29.99 -16.23 14.23
N PHE A 197 -29.78 -16.91 13.09
CA PHE A 197 -30.70 -16.83 11.95
C PHE A 197 -32.06 -17.46 12.20
N HIS A 198 -32.16 -18.60 12.87
CA HIS A 198 -33.46 -19.19 13.18
C HIS A 198 -34.32 -18.25 14.02
N TYR A 199 -33.74 -17.64 15.07
CA TYR A 199 -34.43 -16.64 15.87
C TYR A 199 -34.72 -15.35 15.09
N PHE A 200 -33.77 -14.89 14.29
CA PHE A 200 -33.92 -13.70 13.45
C PHE A 200 -35.03 -13.85 12.42
N GLY A 201 -35.10 -14.99 11.73
CA GLY A 201 -36.15 -15.30 10.77
C GLY A 201 -37.52 -15.41 11.42
N LYS A 202 -37.61 -16.06 12.59
CA LYS A 202 -38.86 -16.13 13.35
C LYS A 202 -39.33 -14.75 13.85
N LEU A 203 -38.41 -13.90 14.28
CA LEU A 203 -38.73 -12.56 14.77
C LEU A 203 -39.22 -11.63 13.66
N LEU A 204 -38.65 -11.76 12.46
CA LEU A 204 -38.90 -10.86 11.33
C LEU A 204 -39.81 -11.45 10.25
N ASP A 205 -40.39 -12.63 10.51
CA ASP A 205 -41.25 -13.36 9.57
C ASP A 205 -40.58 -13.57 8.19
N ILE A 206 -39.34 -14.07 8.22
CA ILE A 206 -38.53 -14.36 7.03
C ILE A 206 -38.43 -15.87 6.85
N ASP A 207 -38.66 -16.34 5.63
CA ASP A 207 -38.45 -17.73 5.26
C ASP A 207 -36.95 -18.06 5.22
N ILE A 208 -36.54 -19.04 6.01
CA ILE A 208 -35.14 -19.51 6.08
C ILE A 208 -35.06 -20.98 5.70
N LYS A 209 -34.16 -21.30 4.77
CA LYS A 209 -33.79 -22.67 4.41
C LYS A 209 -32.36 -22.98 4.83
N TYR A 210 -32.09 -24.25 5.10
CA TYR A 210 -30.76 -24.75 5.37
C TYR A 210 -30.40 -25.76 4.29
N ALA A 211 -29.23 -25.60 3.68
CA ALA A 211 -28.77 -26.45 2.60
C ALA A 211 -27.42 -27.09 2.97
N ARG A 212 -27.36 -28.42 2.98
CA ARG A 212 -26.17 -29.20 3.36
C ARG A 212 -25.28 -29.57 2.18
N ASN A 213 -25.84 -29.52 0.97
CA ASN A 213 -25.18 -29.94 -0.25
C ASN A 213 -25.70 -29.10 -1.44
N SER A 214 -25.08 -29.30 -2.61
CA SER A 214 -25.42 -28.56 -3.83
C SER A 214 -26.85 -28.80 -4.30
N LEU A 215 -27.40 -30.00 -4.09
CA LEU A 215 -28.77 -30.34 -4.46
C LEU A 215 -29.78 -29.57 -3.61
N GLU A 216 -29.66 -29.63 -2.28
CA GLU A 216 -30.51 -28.89 -1.35
C GLU A 216 -30.40 -27.36 -1.54
N LEU A 217 -29.21 -26.87 -1.90
CA LEU A 217 -29.01 -25.45 -2.22
C LEU A 217 -29.79 -25.07 -3.47
N LYS A 218 -29.72 -25.89 -4.52
CA LYS A 218 -30.47 -25.68 -5.77
C LYS A 218 -31.98 -25.70 -5.52
N GLU A 219 -32.46 -26.65 -4.75
CA GLU A 219 -33.88 -26.74 -4.36
C GLU A 219 -34.32 -25.51 -3.53
N SER A 220 -33.47 -25.05 -2.61
CA SER A 220 -33.76 -23.87 -1.78
C SER A 220 -33.80 -22.57 -2.60
N ILE A 221 -32.90 -22.43 -3.58
CA ILE A 221 -32.92 -21.30 -4.52
C ILE A 221 -34.20 -21.34 -5.36
N TYR A 222 -34.60 -22.52 -5.84
CA TYR A 222 -35.84 -22.67 -6.61
C TYR A 222 -37.07 -22.34 -5.76
N PHE A 223 -37.11 -22.77 -4.50
CA PHE A 223 -38.17 -22.43 -3.55
C PHE A 223 -38.34 -20.91 -3.37
N PHE A 224 -37.25 -20.14 -3.49
CA PHE A 224 -37.26 -18.68 -3.41
C PHE A 224 -37.33 -17.98 -4.77
N SER A 225 -37.75 -18.65 -5.85
CA SER A 225 -37.80 -18.07 -7.21
C SER A 225 -38.65 -16.80 -7.30
N GLU A 226 -39.73 -16.71 -6.52
CA GLU A 226 -40.66 -15.57 -6.51
C GLU A 226 -40.21 -14.44 -5.57
N LYS A 227 -39.18 -14.68 -4.75
CA LYS A 227 -38.61 -13.64 -3.87
C LYS A 227 -37.80 -12.67 -4.71
N GLN A 228 -37.80 -11.40 -4.31
CA GLN A 228 -36.98 -10.37 -4.97
C GLN A 228 -35.51 -10.52 -4.62
N LEU A 229 -35.20 -10.95 -3.39
CA LEU A 229 -33.83 -11.21 -2.94
C LEU A 229 -33.73 -12.52 -2.16
N THR A 230 -32.71 -13.31 -2.48
CA THR A 230 -32.26 -14.45 -1.70
C THR A 230 -30.84 -14.21 -1.20
N LEU A 231 -30.66 -14.14 0.12
CA LEU A 231 -29.34 -14.03 0.75
C LEU A 231 -28.83 -15.41 1.16
N ILE A 232 -27.58 -15.73 0.84
CA ILE A 232 -26.96 -17.00 1.16
C ILE A 232 -25.80 -16.77 2.14
N ASP A 233 -25.97 -17.22 3.39
CA ASP A 233 -24.89 -17.28 4.37
C ASP A 233 -24.12 -18.58 4.21
N THR A 234 -22.79 -18.49 4.05
CA THR A 234 -21.94 -19.66 3.85
C THR A 234 -21.12 -20.01 5.07
N ALA A 235 -20.84 -21.31 5.25
CA ALA A 235 -19.86 -21.75 6.23
C ALA A 235 -18.52 -21.04 6.01
N GLY A 236 -17.82 -20.72 7.09
CA GLY A 236 -16.49 -20.15 6.99
C GLY A 236 -15.51 -21.13 6.34
N LEU A 237 -14.87 -20.70 5.26
CA LEU A 237 -13.78 -21.46 4.64
C LEU A 237 -12.56 -21.40 5.56
N SER A 238 -11.92 -22.53 5.82
CA SER A 238 -10.58 -22.53 6.43
C SER A 238 -9.59 -21.97 5.41
N LEU A 239 -8.59 -21.19 5.86
CA LEU A 239 -7.54 -20.65 4.99
C LEU A 239 -6.79 -21.76 4.21
N MET A 240 -6.78 -23.00 4.73
CA MET A 240 -6.21 -24.16 4.04
C MET A 240 -7.01 -24.60 2.80
N THR A 241 -8.32 -24.33 2.74
CA THR A 241 -9.21 -24.75 1.65
C THR A 241 -9.13 -23.82 0.43
N ILE A 242 -8.56 -22.62 0.57
CA ILE A 242 -8.49 -21.61 -0.51
C ILE A 242 -7.25 -21.80 -1.40
N LYS A 243 -6.35 -22.74 -1.05
CA LYS A 243 -5.09 -23.02 -1.78
C LYS A 243 -5.08 -24.33 -2.58
N SER A 244 -6.22 -25.02 -2.73
CA SER A 244 -6.36 -26.23 -3.56
C SER A 244 -7.25 -25.96 -4.77
#